data_AF-A0A010JB13-F1
#
_entry.id   AF-A0A010JB13-F1
#
_cell.length_a   1.000
_cell.length_b   1.000
_cell.length_c   1.000
_cell.angle_alpha   90.00
_cell.angle_beta   90.00
_cell.angle_gamma   90.00
#
_symmetry.space_group_name_H-M   'P 1'
#
loop_
_entity.id
_entity.type
_entity.pdbx_description
1 polymer ?
#
loop_
_entity_poly.entity_id
_entity_poly.type
_entity_poly.pdbx_seq_one_letter_code
_entity_poly.pdbx_strand_id
1 'polypeptide(L)'
;MSTQLIAHLKKKCEADDNVKILLSQWEFDQKLVGKALENIGGFYPHFSNHNASHSQQILVNIERILGNDIDLLSATDTWLILEAAYWHDVGMLIDAQNAKAVHSNPDFNFMIQTIANEKGHDLQKFCQAYIEQNWLSAIGTVDHPFDGIEQYRQLVAEWFRRGHDKRVGKIVEDPFKDLGITSPRTELLPNRIYRYLGQICVSHGMSFDTLIETLPYKQTGLGTENCHPRFIGCLLRLGDLFDLDDNRFCPVMAKHVSNMPSVSKHHHDKHLSLREFQLDKRTVKLVAECPDEMSYVETQNWFGWIREEFQNQMSQWNLIVPNLKFGSLPTIEQLDVRMELKYENGFKREKLLLNNKPMKFKLDEKNAMELLQGANLYSDEFSIYRELIQNSIDATMLRIWL
;
A
#
# COMPACT_ATOMS: atom_id res chain seq x y z
N MET A 1 -2.85 -1.93 -21.69
CA MET A 1 -1.69 -2.85 -21.59
C MET A 1 -0.44 -2.05 -21.91
N SER A 2 0.56 -2.04 -21.02
CA SER A 2 1.90 -1.49 -21.31
C SER A 2 2.46 -2.18 -22.56
N THR A 3 2.90 -1.38 -23.52
CA THR A 3 3.34 -1.89 -24.83
C THR A 3 4.83 -1.71 -25.03
N GLN A 4 5.44 -0.69 -24.42
CA GLN A 4 6.84 -0.33 -24.64
C GLN A 4 7.78 -1.23 -23.85
N LEU A 5 7.48 -1.51 -22.56
CA LEU A 5 8.30 -2.44 -21.75
C LEU A 5 8.27 -3.86 -22.32
N ILE A 6 7.09 -4.34 -22.76
CA ILE A 6 6.95 -5.65 -23.39
C ILE A 6 7.69 -5.68 -24.73
N ALA A 7 7.56 -4.66 -25.57
CA ALA A 7 8.29 -4.55 -26.83
C ALA A 7 9.81 -4.50 -26.60
N HIS A 8 10.25 -3.78 -25.57
CA HIS A 8 11.65 -3.70 -25.18
C HIS A 8 12.20 -5.06 -24.76
N LEU A 9 11.49 -5.81 -23.89
CA LEU A 9 11.90 -7.15 -23.48
C LEU A 9 12.01 -8.09 -24.69
N LYS A 10 11.02 -8.06 -25.59
CA LYS A 10 11.03 -8.85 -26.84
C LYS A 10 12.26 -8.54 -27.69
N LYS A 11 12.51 -7.25 -27.97
CA LYS A 11 13.67 -6.79 -28.73
C LYS A 11 15.01 -7.25 -28.12
N LYS A 12 15.16 -7.19 -26.79
CA LYS A 12 16.37 -7.67 -26.12
C LYS A 12 16.53 -9.19 -26.22
N CYS A 13 15.44 -9.94 -26.06
CA CYS A 13 15.44 -11.40 -26.19
C CYS A 13 15.66 -11.90 -27.63
N GLU A 14 15.30 -11.10 -28.63
CA GLU A 14 15.63 -11.38 -30.04
C GLU A 14 17.12 -11.13 -30.33
N ALA A 15 17.75 -10.19 -29.61
CA ALA A 15 19.14 -9.83 -29.81
C ALA A 15 20.14 -10.70 -29.03
N ASP A 16 19.74 -11.28 -27.89
CA ASP A 16 20.57 -12.15 -27.05
C ASP A 16 19.78 -13.38 -26.58
N ASP A 17 20.15 -14.56 -27.08
CA ASP A 17 19.51 -15.83 -26.71
C ASP A 17 19.68 -16.17 -25.22
N ASN A 18 20.71 -15.65 -24.53
CA ASN A 18 20.95 -15.92 -23.11
C ASN A 18 19.84 -15.37 -22.20
N VAL A 19 19.08 -14.37 -22.67
CA VAL A 19 18.01 -13.73 -21.89
C VAL A 19 16.60 -14.14 -22.34
N LYS A 20 16.49 -14.97 -23.38
CA LYS A 20 15.21 -15.38 -24.00
C LYS A 20 14.23 -16.07 -23.04
N ILE A 21 14.76 -16.75 -22.03
CA ILE A 21 13.96 -17.40 -21.00
C ILE A 21 13.13 -16.38 -20.18
N LEU A 22 13.58 -15.13 -20.04
CA LEU A 22 12.83 -14.08 -19.33
C LEU A 22 11.50 -13.80 -20.01
N LEU A 23 11.49 -13.68 -21.35
CA LEU A 23 10.25 -13.47 -22.10
C LEU A 23 9.30 -14.66 -21.94
N SER A 24 9.82 -15.88 -21.99
CA SER A 24 9.01 -17.08 -21.81
C SER A 24 8.36 -17.12 -20.43
N GLN A 25 9.13 -16.85 -19.38
CA GLN A 25 8.63 -16.78 -18.01
C GLN A 25 7.54 -15.71 -17.85
N TRP A 26 7.80 -14.50 -18.35
CA TRP A 26 6.83 -13.40 -18.33
C TRP A 26 5.50 -13.75 -19.01
N GLU A 27 5.54 -14.41 -20.18
CA GLU A 27 4.32 -14.79 -20.90
C GLU A 27 3.47 -15.83 -20.15
N PHE A 28 4.09 -16.67 -19.33
CA PHE A 28 3.39 -17.54 -18.39
C PHE A 28 2.81 -16.74 -17.22
N ASP A 29 3.64 -15.94 -16.57
CA ASP A 29 3.30 -15.27 -15.31
C ASP A 29 2.23 -14.19 -15.52
N GLN A 30 2.30 -13.41 -16.60
CA GLN A 30 1.26 -12.45 -16.96
C GLN A 30 -0.15 -13.09 -17.00
N LYS A 31 -0.25 -14.33 -17.49
CA LYS A 31 -1.53 -15.05 -17.61
C LYS A 31 -1.91 -15.75 -16.31
N LEU A 32 -0.99 -16.44 -15.67
CA LEU A 32 -1.25 -17.22 -14.46
C LEU A 32 -1.52 -16.31 -13.26
N VAL A 33 -0.63 -15.35 -13.04
CA VAL A 33 -0.75 -14.37 -11.95
C VAL A 33 -1.93 -13.45 -12.22
N GLY A 34 -2.10 -12.99 -13.47
CA GLY A 34 -3.27 -12.19 -13.85
C GLY A 34 -4.60 -12.88 -13.48
N LYS A 35 -4.73 -14.18 -13.76
CA LYS A 35 -5.90 -14.98 -13.34
C LYS A 35 -6.00 -15.13 -11.82
N ALA A 36 -4.87 -15.31 -11.13
CA ALA A 36 -4.85 -15.42 -9.68
C ALA A 36 -5.38 -14.14 -9.03
N LEU A 37 -4.91 -12.97 -9.47
CA LEU A 37 -5.27 -11.67 -8.92
C LEU A 37 -6.78 -11.36 -9.02
N GLU A 38 -7.50 -11.90 -10.01
CA GLU A 38 -8.98 -11.77 -10.07
C GLU A 38 -9.67 -12.32 -8.81
N ASN A 39 -9.04 -13.25 -8.09
CA ASN A 39 -9.59 -13.84 -6.88
C ASN A 39 -9.44 -12.95 -5.63
N ILE A 40 -8.68 -11.85 -5.71
CA ILE A 40 -8.61 -10.86 -4.62
C ILE A 40 -10.02 -10.34 -4.30
N GLY A 41 -10.88 -10.18 -5.32
CA GLY A 41 -12.26 -9.75 -5.12
C GLY A 41 -13.11 -10.64 -4.19
N GLY A 42 -12.70 -11.88 -3.90
CA GLY A 42 -13.41 -12.77 -2.99
C GLY A 42 -13.48 -12.27 -1.54
N PHE A 43 -12.36 -11.75 -1.02
CA PHE A 43 -12.27 -11.16 0.33
C PHE A 43 -12.38 -9.62 0.33
N TYR A 44 -12.15 -8.98 -0.81
CA TYR A 44 -12.07 -7.52 -0.94
C TYR A 44 -13.15 -6.90 -1.85
N PRO A 45 -14.43 -7.32 -1.84
CA PRO A 45 -15.42 -6.76 -2.79
C PRO A 45 -15.83 -5.31 -2.48
N HIS A 46 -15.46 -4.82 -1.29
CA HIS A 46 -15.65 -3.44 -0.84
C HIS A 46 -14.45 -2.54 -1.16
N PHE A 47 -13.39 -3.06 -1.77
CA PHE A 47 -12.16 -2.33 -2.02
C PHE A 47 -11.98 -2.09 -3.52
N SER A 48 -10.99 -1.27 -3.88
CA SER A 48 -10.60 -1.12 -5.27
C SER A 48 -10.06 -2.45 -5.84
N ASN A 49 -10.20 -2.63 -7.14
CA ASN A 49 -9.69 -3.75 -7.93
C ASN A 49 -8.15 -3.76 -7.86
N HIS A 50 -7.59 -4.86 -7.38
CA HIS A 50 -6.15 -5.16 -7.41
C HIS A 50 -5.91 -6.35 -8.36
N ASN A 51 -6.58 -6.35 -9.51
CA ASN A 51 -6.48 -7.41 -10.51
C ASN A 51 -5.48 -7.04 -11.62
N ALA A 52 -5.45 -7.82 -12.70
CA ALA A 52 -4.49 -7.60 -13.78
C ALA A 52 -4.60 -6.22 -14.45
N SER A 53 -5.75 -5.52 -14.38
CA SER A 53 -5.85 -4.16 -14.92
C SER A 53 -5.05 -3.15 -14.10
N HIS A 54 -5.02 -3.30 -12.77
CA HIS A 54 -4.21 -2.48 -11.88
C HIS A 54 -2.71 -2.62 -12.22
N SER A 55 -2.22 -3.87 -12.29
CA SER A 55 -0.83 -4.15 -12.69
C SER A 55 -0.47 -3.54 -14.06
N GLN A 56 -1.40 -3.57 -15.02
CA GLN A 56 -1.18 -2.94 -16.32
C GLN A 56 -1.07 -1.42 -16.23
N GLN A 57 -1.85 -0.78 -15.36
CA GLN A 57 -1.82 0.67 -15.18
C GLN A 57 -0.52 1.13 -14.51
N ILE A 58 -0.03 0.39 -13.51
CA ILE A 58 1.31 0.59 -12.92
C ILE A 58 2.37 0.61 -14.02
N LEU A 59 2.36 -0.38 -14.92
CA LEU A 59 3.33 -0.46 -16.01
C LEU A 59 3.21 0.73 -16.98
N VAL A 60 1.99 1.18 -17.30
CA VAL A 60 1.77 2.38 -18.13
C VAL A 60 2.32 3.63 -17.44
N ASN A 61 2.17 3.76 -16.12
CA ASN A 61 2.73 4.87 -15.36
C ASN A 61 4.26 4.85 -15.35
N ILE A 62 4.87 3.66 -15.19
CA ILE A 62 6.32 3.49 -15.29
C ILE A 62 6.81 3.87 -16.70
N GLU A 63 6.09 3.47 -17.75
CA GLU A 63 6.42 3.88 -19.13
C GLU A 63 6.38 5.41 -19.31
N ARG A 64 5.37 6.08 -18.74
CA ARG A 64 5.26 7.55 -18.79
C ARG A 64 6.43 8.24 -18.08
N ILE A 65 6.85 7.72 -16.93
CA ILE A 65 7.98 8.25 -16.14
C ILE A 65 9.30 8.08 -16.88
N LEU A 66 9.55 6.90 -17.44
CA LEU A 66 10.80 6.61 -18.14
C LEU A 66 10.87 7.28 -19.53
N GLY A 67 9.75 7.33 -20.25
CA GLY A 67 9.71 7.71 -21.66
C GLY A 67 10.75 6.93 -22.46
N ASN A 68 11.61 7.65 -23.21
CA ASN A 68 12.65 7.01 -24.02
C ASN A 68 13.77 6.32 -23.21
N ASP A 69 13.84 6.51 -21.88
CA ASP A 69 14.87 5.83 -21.07
C ASP A 69 14.59 4.33 -20.90
N ILE A 70 13.44 3.84 -21.35
CA ILE A 70 13.15 2.40 -21.47
C ILE A 70 14.25 1.69 -22.26
N ASP A 71 14.79 2.31 -23.32
CA ASP A 71 15.87 1.73 -24.15
C ASP A 71 17.20 1.53 -23.40
N LEU A 72 17.37 2.19 -22.24
CA LEU A 72 18.55 2.07 -21.39
C LEU A 72 18.46 0.89 -20.42
N LEU A 73 17.30 0.26 -20.27
CA LEU A 73 17.10 -0.89 -19.41
C LEU A 73 17.84 -2.12 -19.95
N SER A 74 18.28 -2.99 -19.04
CA SER A 74 18.64 -4.36 -19.40
C SER A 74 17.39 -5.21 -19.63
N ALA A 75 17.53 -6.37 -20.27
CA ALA A 75 16.44 -7.35 -20.36
C ALA A 75 15.98 -7.79 -18.97
N THR A 76 16.94 -7.98 -18.06
CA THR A 76 16.65 -8.38 -16.66
C THR A 76 15.90 -7.27 -15.91
N ASP A 77 16.28 -6.00 -16.07
CA ASP A 77 15.57 -4.88 -15.44
C ASP A 77 14.12 -4.78 -15.94
N THR A 78 13.94 -4.92 -17.26
CA THR A 78 12.61 -4.88 -17.89
C THR A 78 11.73 -6.02 -17.39
N TRP A 79 12.28 -7.24 -17.31
CA TRP A 79 11.57 -8.39 -16.77
C TRP A 79 11.17 -8.17 -15.31
N LEU A 80 12.08 -7.66 -14.46
CA LEU A 80 11.78 -7.38 -13.06
C LEU A 80 10.67 -6.32 -12.89
N ILE A 81 10.63 -5.28 -13.73
CA ILE A 81 9.54 -4.29 -13.72
C ILE A 81 8.20 -4.96 -14.05
N LEU A 82 8.16 -5.74 -15.13
CA LEU A 82 6.96 -6.43 -15.61
C LEU A 82 6.41 -7.39 -14.56
N GLU A 83 7.27 -8.25 -14.02
CA GLU A 83 6.92 -9.21 -12.98
C GLU A 83 6.50 -8.50 -11.70
N ALA A 84 7.25 -7.50 -11.23
CA ALA A 84 6.96 -6.83 -9.96
C ALA A 84 5.56 -6.21 -9.96
N ALA A 85 5.14 -5.60 -11.07
CA ALA A 85 3.79 -5.03 -11.18
C ALA A 85 2.68 -6.10 -11.04
N TYR A 86 2.90 -7.32 -11.51
CA TYR A 86 1.92 -8.41 -11.38
C TYR A 86 2.01 -9.12 -10.03
N TRP A 87 3.20 -9.23 -9.45
CA TRP A 87 3.40 -9.99 -8.22
C TRP A 87 3.16 -9.16 -6.95
N HIS A 88 3.33 -7.83 -6.96
CA HIS A 88 3.38 -7.04 -5.72
C HIS A 88 2.15 -7.19 -4.80
N ASP A 89 0.96 -7.31 -5.38
CA ASP A 89 -0.31 -7.48 -4.66
C ASP A 89 -0.74 -8.94 -4.43
N VAL A 90 0.03 -9.93 -4.89
CA VAL A 90 -0.31 -11.35 -4.70
C VAL A 90 -0.40 -11.69 -3.20
N GLY A 91 0.27 -10.92 -2.33
CA GLY A 91 0.12 -10.98 -0.89
C GLY A 91 -1.28 -10.64 -0.36
N MET A 92 -2.20 -10.13 -1.19
CA MET A 92 -3.62 -9.94 -0.86
C MET A 92 -4.45 -11.21 -1.09
N LEU A 93 -3.93 -12.24 -1.75
CA LEU A 93 -4.65 -13.51 -1.88
C LEU A 93 -4.69 -14.25 -0.53
N ILE A 94 -5.88 -14.72 -0.17
CA ILE A 94 -6.15 -15.37 1.10
C ILE A 94 -6.74 -16.75 0.82
N ASP A 95 -5.99 -17.80 1.14
CA ASP A 95 -6.53 -19.16 1.14
C ASP A 95 -7.27 -19.48 2.45
N ALA A 96 -8.04 -20.56 2.43
CA ALA A 96 -8.87 -20.97 3.57
C ALA A 96 -8.07 -21.41 4.80
N GLN A 97 -6.84 -21.91 4.64
CA GLN A 97 -5.99 -22.32 5.76
C GLN A 97 -5.51 -21.07 6.51
N ASN A 98 -5.00 -20.08 5.77
CA ASN A 98 -4.57 -18.80 6.32
C ASN A 98 -5.73 -18.04 6.97
N ALA A 99 -6.90 -17.96 6.32
CA ALA A 99 -8.10 -17.32 6.88
C ALA A 99 -8.54 -17.94 8.23
N LYS A 100 -8.31 -19.23 8.44
CA LYS A 100 -8.60 -19.90 9.73
C LYS A 100 -7.48 -19.71 10.75
N ALA A 101 -6.23 -19.74 10.30
CA ALA A 101 -5.06 -19.66 11.18
C ALA A 101 -4.93 -18.31 11.90
N VAL A 102 -5.46 -17.21 11.33
CA VAL A 102 -5.39 -15.87 11.96
C VAL A 102 -5.95 -15.84 13.37
N HIS A 103 -6.96 -16.66 13.68
CA HIS A 103 -7.57 -16.71 15.01
C HIS A 103 -6.62 -17.17 16.12
N SER A 104 -5.55 -17.87 15.76
CA SER A 104 -4.51 -18.30 16.71
C SER A 104 -3.36 -17.29 16.80
N ASN A 105 -3.39 -16.21 16.01
CA ASN A 105 -2.33 -15.21 15.98
C ASN A 105 -2.57 -14.13 17.08
N PRO A 106 -1.63 -13.93 18.02
CA PRO A 106 -1.74 -12.90 19.05
C PRO A 106 -1.90 -11.48 18.49
N ASP A 107 -1.22 -11.16 17.39
CA ASP A 107 -1.27 -9.85 16.75
C ASP A 107 -2.63 -9.58 16.09
N PHE A 108 -3.31 -10.64 15.63
CA PHE A 108 -4.69 -10.54 15.14
C PHE A 108 -5.64 -10.18 16.29
N ASN A 109 -5.47 -10.81 17.45
CA ASN A 109 -6.23 -10.46 18.65
C ASN A 109 -5.95 -9.02 19.10
N PHE A 110 -4.70 -8.56 19.02
CA PHE A 110 -4.34 -7.17 19.30
C PHE A 110 -5.04 -6.18 18.34
N MET A 111 -5.12 -6.52 17.05
CA MET A 111 -5.88 -5.72 16.09
C MET A 111 -7.37 -5.62 16.46
N ILE A 112 -8.00 -6.75 16.83
CA ILE A 112 -9.40 -6.77 17.28
C ILE A 112 -9.60 -5.86 18.50
N GLN A 113 -8.69 -5.93 19.48
CA GLN A 113 -8.74 -5.06 20.67
C GLN A 113 -8.59 -3.58 20.32
N THR A 114 -7.73 -3.26 19.36
CA THR A 114 -7.54 -1.87 18.90
C THR A 114 -8.82 -1.35 18.26
N ILE A 115 -9.41 -2.11 17.33
CA ILE A 115 -10.65 -1.73 16.63
C ILE A 115 -11.83 -1.63 17.60
N ALA A 116 -11.95 -2.52 18.58
CA ALA A 116 -13.02 -2.47 19.58
C ALA A 116 -13.01 -1.17 20.42
N ASN A 117 -11.83 -0.58 20.61
CA ASN A 117 -11.62 0.66 21.36
C ASN A 117 -11.63 1.93 20.48
N GLU A 118 -11.62 1.77 19.15
CA GLU A 118 -11.61 2.88 18.20
C GLU A 118 -13.03 3.39 17.94
N LYS A 119 -13.36 4.54 18.55
CA LYS A 119 -14.67 5.17 18.37
C LYS A 119 -14.88 5.60 16.92
N GLY A 120 -15.97 5.14 16.32
CA GLY A 120 -16.35 5.49 14.95
C GLY A 120 -15.79 4.55 13.87
N HIS A 121 -15.02 3.52 14.24
CA HIS A 121 -14.61 2.48 13.30
C HIS A 121 -15.82 1.59 12.93
N ASP A 122 -15.98 1.26 11.64
CA ASP A 122 -17.15 0.50 11.15
C ASP A 122 -17.31 -0.88 11.82
N LEU A 123 -16.19 -1.54 12.11
CA LEU A 123 -16.12 -2.83 12.79
C LEU A 123 -16.08 -2.76 14.33
N GLN A 124 -16.24 -1.58 14.94
CA GLN A 124 -16.09 -1.42 16.39
C GLN A 124 -17.01 -2.37 17.19
N LYS A 125 -18.32 -2.32 16.92
CA LYS A 125 -19.32 -3.15 17.63
C LYS A 125 -19.09 -4.65 17.41
N PHE A 126 -18.73 -5.03 16.18
CA PHE A 126 -18.40 -6.40 15.84
C PHE A 126 -17.21 -6.90 16.68
N CYS A 127 -16.14 -6.10 16.78
CA CYS A 127 -14.96 -6.46 17.56
C CYS A 127 -15.23 -6.46 19.08
N GLN A 128 -16.10 -5.59 19.59
CA GLN A 128 -16.53 -5.62 20.99
C GLN A 128 -17.22 -6.95 21.34
N ALA A 129 -18.22 -7.34 20.55
CA ALA A 129 -18.91 -8.62 20.76
C ALA A 129 -17.99 -9.84 20.54
N TYR A 130 -17.02 -9.72 19.62
CA TYR A 130 -15.99 -10.74 19.45
C TYR A 130 -15.20 -10.95 20.75
N ILE A 131 -14.76 -9.87 21.39
CA ILE A 131 -13.96 -9.89 22.63
C ILE A 131 -14.80 -10.37 23.82
N GLU A 132 -16.01 -9.86 23.96
CA GLU A 132 -16.90 -10.19 25.09
C GLU A 132 -17.29 -11.67 25.11
N GLN A 133 -17.42 -12.29 23.93
CA GLN A 133 -17.86 -13.67 23.80
C GLN A 133 -16.97 -14.47 22.85
N ASN A 134 -17.20 -14.36 21.54
CA ASN A 134 -16.43 -15.01 20.48
C ASN A 134 -16.90 -14.54 19.09
N TRP A 135 -16.20 -14.97 18.04
CA TRP A 135 -16.51 -14.63 16.65
C TRP A 135 -17.92 -15.06 16.21
N LEU A 136 -18.46 -16.16 16.72
CA LEU A 136 -19.79 -16.64 16.36
C LEU A 136 -20.87 -15.68 16.90
N SER A 137 -20.70 -15.22 18.14
CA SER A 137 -21.56 -14.18 18.72
C SER A 137 -21.43 -12.85 17.98
N ALA A 138 -20.23 -12.49 17.53
CA ALA A 138 -20.01 -11.27 16.77
C ALA A 138 -20.81 -11.25 15.46
N ILE A 139 -20.86 -12.38 14.73
CA ILE A 139 -21.70 -12.53 13.53
C ILE A 139 -23.19 -12.33 13.84
N GLY A 140 -23.64 -12.72 15.04
CA GLY A 140 -25.01 -12.55 15.50
C GLY A 140 -25.39 -11.15 16.01
N THR A 141 -24.48 -10.17 15.98
CA THR A 141 -24.76 -8.80 16.48
C THR A 141 -25.62 -7.95 15.56
N VAL A 142 -25.84 -8.41 14.33
CA VAL A 142 -26.56 -7.70 13.28
C VAL A 142 -27.85 -8.44 12.92
N ASP A 143 -28.80 -7.72 12.33
CA ASP A 143 -30.16 -8.22 12.07
C ASP A 143 -30.19 -9.41 11.11
N HIS A 144 -29.23 -9.50 10.17
CA HIS A 144 -29.18 -10.57 9.16
C HIS A 144 -27.79 -11.23 9.12
N PRO A 145 -27.70 -12.58 9.08
CA PRO A 145 -26.42 -13.30 9.15
C PRO A 145 -25.46 -12.97 8.01
N PHE A 146 -25.99 -12.56 6.84
CA PHE A 146 -25.18 -12.07 5.72
C PHE A 146 -24.27 -10.90 6.13
N ASP A 147 -24.81 -9.93 6.86
CA ASP A 147 -24.07 -8.73 7.26
C ASP A 147 -22.97 -9.08 8.29
N GLY A 148 -23.23 -10.05 9.16
CA GLY A 148 -22.26 -10.52 10.16
C GLY A 148 -21.10 -11.28 9.51
N ILE A 149 -21.40 -12.12 8.52
CA ILE A 149 -20.39 -12.81 7.70
C ILE A 149 -19.57 -11.79 6.91
N GLU A 150 -20.20 -10.74 6.40
CA GLU A 150 -19.51 -9.65 5.71
C GLU A 150 -18.56 -8.88 6.64
N GLN A 151 -18.99 -8.50 7.85
CA GLN A 151 -18.13 -7.84 8.84
C GLN A 151 -16.94 -8.73 9.24
N TYR A 152 -17.17 -10.04 9.39
CA TYR A 152 -16.09 -11.00 9.60
C TYR A 152 -15.11 -11.01 8.41
N ARG A 153 -15.62 -11.07 7.18
CA ARG A 153 -14.79 -11.03 5.97
C ARG A 153 -13.98 -9.74 5.88
N GLN A 154 -14.57 -8.59 6.20
CA GLN A 154 -13.89 -7.29 6.24
C GLN A 154 -12.78 -7.28 7.30
N LEU A 155 -13.01 -7.85 8.49
CA LEU A 155 -12.00 -7.98 9.53
C LEU A 155 -10.78 -8.81 9.08
N VAL A 156 -11.04 -9.96 8.44
CA VAL A 156 -9.99 -10.82 7.89
C VAL A 156 -9.25 -10.12 6.74
N ALA A 157 -9.98 -9.45 5.85
CA ALA A 157 -9.41 -8.67 4.76
C ALA A 157 -8.47 -7.56 5.26
N GLU A 158 -8.88 -6.81 6.29
CA GLU A 158 -8.07 -5.76 6.91
C GLU A 158 -6.78 -6.31 7.53
N TRP A 159 -6.85 -7.46 8.20
CA TRP A 159 -5.67 -8.14 8.74
C TRP A 159 -4.63 -8.45 7.65
N PHE A 160 -5.06 -9.12 6.59
CA PHE A 160 -4.15 -9.50 5.51
C PHE A 160 -3.66 -8.31 4.71
N ARG A 161 -4.48 -7.27 4.55
CA ARG A 161 -4.10 -6.02 3.89
C ARG A 161 -2.97 -5.31 4.64
N ARG A 162 -2.97 -5.29 5.97
CA ARG A 162 -1.90 -4.63 6.76
C ARG A 162 -0.52 -5.26 6.61
N GLY A 163 -0.43 -6.49 6.10
CA GLY A 163 0.84 -7.20 5.91
C GLY A 163 1.01 -7.83 4.53
N HIS A 164 0.22 -7.45 3.53
CA HIS A 164 0.25 -8.06 2.20
C HIS A 164 1.61 -7.88 1.52
N ASP A 165 2.17 -6.67 1.63
CA ASP A 165 3.53 -6.31 1.26
C ASP A 165 4.57 -7.26 1.85
N LYS A 166 4.46 -7.64 3.12
CA LYS A 166 5.40 -8.56 3.78
C LYS A 166 5.20 -10.02 3.38
N ARG A 167 3.96 -10.40 3.03
CA ARG A 167 3.62 -11.76 2.60
C ARG A 167 4.19 -12.08 1.22
N VAL A 168 4.19 -11.10 0.32
CA VAL A 168 4.51 -11.31 -1.10
C VAL A 168 5.91 -11.91 -1.32
N GLY A 169 6.90 -11.54 -0.50
CA GLY A 169 8.28 -11.95 -0.69
C GLY A 169 8.47 -13.46 -0.77
N LYS A 170 7.87 -14.21 0.18
CA LYS A 170 7.94 -15.69 0.19
C LYS A 170 7.11 -16.30 -0.93
N ILE A 171 5.97 -15.70 -1.25
CA ILE A 171 5.06 -16.18 -2.29
C ILE A 171 5.71 -16.10 -3.67
N VAL A 172 6.45 -15.04 -3.97
CA VAL A 172 7.17 -14.93 -5.26
C VAL A 172 8.19 -16.06 -5.44
N GLU A 173 8.90 -16.42 -4.36
CA GLU A 173 9.92 -17.47 -4.39
C GLU A 173 9.31 -18.86 -4.55
N ASP A 174 8.18 -19.16 -3.90
CA ASP A 174 7.46 -20.43 -4.01
C ASP A 174 5.94 -20.22 -4.11
N PRO A 175 5.43 -19.84 -5.30
CA PRO A 175 4.04 -19.47 -5.50
C PRO A 175 3.08 -20.67 -5.43
N PHE A 176 3.60 -21.88 -5.62
CA PHE A 176 2.82 -23.11 -5.56
C PHE A 176 2.50 -23.49 -4.11
N LYS A 177 3.47 -23.42 -3.21
CA LYS A 177 3.33 -23.89 -1.83
C LYS A 177 2.20 -23.21 -1.07
N ASP A 178 2.10 -21.89 -1.17
CA ASP A 178 1.14 -21.12 -0.38
C ASP A 178 -0.18 -20.87 -1.12
N LEU A 179 -0.14 -20.66 -2.46
CA LEU A 179 -1.31 -20.24 -3.24
C LEU A 179 -1.68 -21.16 -4.40
N GLY A 180 -0.90 -22.23 -4.65
CA GLY A 180 -1.16 -23.14 -5.76
C GLY A 180 -0.96 -22.52 -7.15
N ILE A 181 -0.30 -21.37 -7.26
CA ILE A 181 -0.03 -20.72 -8.55
C ILE A 181 1.13 -21.46 -9.21
N THR A 182 0.85 -22.21 -10.27
CA THR A 182 1.81 -23.07 -10.99
C THR A 182 2.70 -22.29 -11.95
N SER A 183 3.25 -21.17 -11.49
CA SER A 183 4.29 -20.44 -12.21
C SER A 183 5.61 -21.22 -12.13
N PRO A 184 6.30 -21.50 -13.26
CA PRO A 184 7.52 -22.29 -13.24
C PRO A 184 8.65 -21.60 -12.44
N ARG A 185 9.17 -22.29 -11.41
CA ARG A 185 10.40 -21.92 -10.69
C ARG A 185 11.46 -22.99 -10.92
N THR A 186 11.93 -23.07 -12.17
CA THR A 186 12.90 -24.11 -12.61
C THR A 186 14.33 -23.60 -12.55
N GLU A 187 15.31 -24.50 -12.66
CA GLU A 187 16.74 -24.18 -12.70
C GLU A 187 17.17 -23.33 -13.90
N LEU A 188 16.29 -23.13 -14.89
CA LEU A 188 16.54 -22.29 -16.07
C LEU A 188 16.64 -20.80 -15.72
N LEU A 189 15.97 -20.35 -14.66
CA LEU A 189 16.08 -19.00 -14.13
C LEU A 189 16.68 -19.05 -12.73
N PRO A 190 17.83 -18.40 -12.48
CA PRO A 190 18.48 -18.47 -11.18
C PRO A 190 17.59 -17.96 -10.05
N ASN A 191 17.46 -18.74 -8.97
CA ASN A 191 16.68 -18.37 -7.78
C ASN A 191 17.04 -17.00 -7.17
N ARG A 192 18.27 -16.49 -7.39
CA ARG A 192 18.65 -15.13 -6.97
C ARG A 192 17.75 -14.04 -7.59
N ILE A 193 17.32 -14.24 -8.84
CA ILE A 193 16.49 -13.26 -9.56
C ILE A 193 15.08 -13.22 -8.97
N TYR A 194 14.50 -14.37 -8.61
CA TYR A 194 13.22 -14.43 -7.89
C TYR A 194 13.30 -13.84 -6.48
N ARG A 195 14.43 -13.98 -5.78
CA ARG A 195 14.66 -13.29 -4.51
C ARG A 195 14.66 -11.77 -4.66
N TYR A 196 15.34 -11.25 -5.70
CA TYR A 196 15.29 -9.81 -5.99
C TYR A 196 13.87 -9.36 -6.33
N LEU A 197 13.13 -10.13 -7.13
CA LEU A 197 11.72 -9.85 -7.42
C LEU A 197 10.87 -9.80 -6.14
N GLY A 198 11.05 -10.77 -5.24
CA GLY A 198 10.39 -10.79 -3.94
C GLY A 198 10.72 -9.56 -3.09
N GLN A 199 11.99 -9.17 -3.01
CA GLN A 199 12.43 -7.96 -2.29
C GLN A 199 11.85 -6.67 -2.91
N ILE A 200 11.83 -6.57 -4.24
CA ILE A 200 11.22 -5.45 -4.96
C ILE A 200 9.72 -5.38 -4.63
N CYS A 201 9.02 -6.51 -4.69
CA CYS A 201 7.61 -6.57 -4.34
C CYS A 201 7.38 -6.14 -2.89
N VAL A 202 8.13 -6.66 -1.92
CA VAL A 202 7.97 -6.25 -0.51
C VAL A 202 8.23 -4.74 -0.31
N SER A 203 9.13 -4.15 -1.10
CA SER A 203 9.54 -2.75 -0.94
C SER A 203 8.43 -1.72 -1.18
N HIS A 204 7.30 -2.09 -1.81
CA HIS A 204 6.21 -1.15 -2.06
C HIS A 204 5.51 -0.71 -0.75
N GLY A 205 5.52 -1.54 0.29
CA GLY A 205 4.96 -1.23 1.61
C GLY A 205 5.98 -0.75 2.66
N MET A 206 7.28 -0.72 2.32
CA MET A 206 8.35 -0.30 3.24
C MET A 206 8.52 1.22 3.29
N SER A 207 9.24 1.73 4.30
CA SER A 207 9.73 3.12 4.27
C SER A 207 10.82 3.29 3.22
N PHE A 208 11.01 4.53 2.74
CA PHE A 208 12.03 4.83 1.74
C PHE A 208 13.45 4.50 2.25
N ASP A 209 13.77 4.84 3.50
CA ASP A 209 15.09 4.54 4.07
C ASP A 209 15.37 3.03 4.11
N THR A 210 14.39 2.23 4.55
CA THR A 210 14.51 0.77 4.54
C THR A 210 14.68 0.23 3.12
N LEU A 211 14.00 0.78 2.12
CA LEU A 211 14.20 0.41 0.72
C LEU A 211 15.64 0.66 0.28
N ILE A 212 16.19 1.84 0.56
CA ILE A 212 17.56 2.20 0.18
C ILE A 212 18.58 1.28 0.86
N GLU A 213 18.38 0.96 2.14
CA GLU A 213 19.25 0.08 2.92
C GLU A 213 19.21 -1.37 2.44
N THR A 214 18.02 -1.88 2.10
CA THR A 214 17.81 -3.32 1.86
C THR A 214 17.92 -3.73 0.39
N LEU A 215 17.46 -2.90 -0.55
CA LEU A 215 17.51 -3.24 -1.97
C LEU A 215 18.89 -2.91 -2.54
N PRO A 216 19.57 -3.89 -3.18
CA PRO A 216 20.86 -3.65 -3.76
C PRO A 216 20.77 -2.68 -4.95
N TYR A 217 21.74 -1.77 -5.03
CA TYR A 217 21.86 -0.83 -6.14
C TYR A 217 22.06 -1.54 -7.49
N LYS A 218 22.94 -2.55 -7.52
CA LYS A 218 23.34 -3.27 -8.72
C LYS A 218 23.69 -4.71 -8.40
N GLN A 219 23.22 -5.65 -9.22
CA GLN A 219 23.52 -7.08 -9.14
C GLN A 219 23.75 -7.67 -10.53
N THR A 220 24.34 -8.86 -10.59
CA THR A 220 24.45 -9.60 -11.86
C THR A 220 23.08 -10.15 -12.26
N GLY A 221 22.60 -9.70 -13.41
CA GLY A 221 21.37 -10.17 -14.03
C GLY A 221 21.54 -11.53 -14.70
N LEU A 222 20.80 -11.74 -15.79
CA LEU A 222 20.95 -12.90 -16.66
C LEU A 222 21.90 -12.59 -17.83
N GLY A 223 22.57 -13.62 -18.33
CA GLY A 223 23.58 -13.47 -19.38
C GLY A 223 24.77 -12.62 -18.90
N THR A 224 25.10 -11.58 -19.67
CA THR A 224 26.19 -10.64 -19.33
C THR A 224 25.69 -9.33 -18.73
N GLU A 225 24.37 -9.19 -18.53
CA GLU A 225 23.75 -7.96 -18.07
C GLU A 225 23.80 -7.80 -16.54
N ASN A 226 23.65 -6.56 -16.09
CA ASN A 226 23.36 -6.25 -14.69
C ASN A 226 21.87 -5.95 -14.52
N CYS A 227 21.38 -6.09 -13.30
CA CYS A 227 20.07 -5.62 -12.89
C CYS A 227 20.17 -4.66 -11.69
N HIS A 228 19.12 -3.86 -11.49
CA HIS A 228 19.11 -2.74 -10.55
C HIS A 228 17.87 -2.79 -9.64
N PRO A 229 17.78 -3.74 -8.69
CA PRO A 229 16.58 -3.94 -7.86
C PRO A 229 16.09 -2.66 -7.17
N ARG A 230 16.99 -1.84 -6.61
CA ARG A 230 16.63 -0.57 -5.98
C ARG A 230 15.90 0.38 -6.92
N PHE A 231 16.41 0.54 -8.15
CA PHE A 231 15.78 1.36 -9.18
C PHE A 231 14.35 0.87 -9.48
N ILE A 232 14.20 -0.45 -9.62
CA ILE A 232 12.92 -1.08 -9.94
C ILE A 232 11.92 -0.94 -8.79
N GLY A 233 12.36 -1.09 -7.53
CA GLY A 233 11.53 -0.84 -6.35
C GLY A 233 11.01 0.59 -6.30
N CYS A 234 11.87 1.57 -6.58
CA CYS A 234 11.49 2.99 -6.69
C CYS A 234 10.45 3.23 -7.81
N LEU A 235 10.63 2.60 -8.98
CA LEU A 235 9.67 2.69 -10.09
C LEU A 235 8.34 2.03 -9.76
N LEU A 236 8.34 0.87 -9.10
CA LEU A 236 7.12 0.18 -8.66
C LEU A 236 6.29 1.08 -7.73
N ARG A 237 6.94 1.69 -6.73
CA ARG A 237 6.28 2.61 -5.78
C ARG A 237 5.64 3.81 -6.47
N LEU A 238 6.36 4.44 -7.41
CA LEU A 238 5.80 5.55 -8.17
C LEU A 238 4.65 5.08 -9.09
N GLY A 239 4.82 3.95 -9.76
CA GLY A 239 3.81 3.41 -10.67
C GLY A 239 2.51 3.07 -9.96
N ASP A 240 2.59 2.47 -8.76
CA ASP A 240 1.46 2.17 -7.88
C ASP A 240 0.79 3.44 -7.32
N LEU A 241 1.58 4.40 -6.81
CA LEU A 241 1.04 5.67 -6.32
C LEU A 241 0.26 6.45 -7.39
N PHE A 242 0.63 6.31 -8.66
CA PHE A 242 -0.05 6.92 -9.81
C PHE A 242 -1.14 6.06 -10.44
N ASP A 243 -1.54 4.94 -9.84
CA ASP A 243 -2.76 4.26 -10.25
C ASP A 243 -4.00 5.04 -9.79
N LEU A 244 -4.26 6.15 -10.49
CA LEU A 244 -5.26 7.14 -10.12
C LEU A 244 -6.63 6.92 -10.79
N ASP A 245 -6.73 6.02 -11.77
CA ASP A 245 -7.88 5.96 -12.67
C ASP A 245 -9.18 5.47 -11.99
N ASP A 246 -10.31 6.04 -12.41
CA ASP A 246 -11.64 5.81 -11.82
C ASP A 246 -12.16 4.37 -12.02
N ASN A 247 -11.56 3.60 -12.93
CA ASN A 247 -11.90 2.20 -13.19
C ASN A 247 -11.35 1.24 -12.12
N ARG A 248 -10.68 1.77 -11.08
CA ARG A 248 -10.24 1.00 -9.92
C ARG A 248 -11.39 0.44 -9.09
N PHE A 249 -12.65 0.82 -9.30
CA PHE A 249 -13.78 0.22 -8.58
C PHE A 249 -14.70 -0.52 -9.53
N CYS A 250 -15.03 -1.78 -9.21
CA CYS A 250 -16.01 -2.55 -9.97
C CYS A 250 -17.43 -2.34 -9.37
N PRO A 251 -18.36 -1.68 -10.09
CA PRO A 251 -19.72 -1.44 -9.57
C PRO A 251 -20.48 -2.72 -9.27
N VAL A 252 -20.16 -3.80 -10.00
CA VAL A 252 -20.76 -5.13 -9.76
C VAL A 252 -20.25 -5.71 -8.46
N MET A 253 -18.93 -5.67 -8.19
CA MET A 253 -18.36 -6.13 -6.91
C MET A 253 -18.92 -5.33 -5.72
N ALA A 254 -19.06 -4.01 -5.88
CA ALA A 254 -19.67 -3.15 -4.87
C ALA A 254 -21.11 -3.56 -4.52
N LYS A 255 -21.86 -4.19 -5.43
CA LYS A 255 -23.22 -4.71 -5.17
C LYS A 255 -23.24 -6.03 -4.38
N HIS A 256 -22.12 -6.71 -4.23
CA HIS A 256 -21.99 -7.88 -3.35
C HIS A 256 -21.83 -7.50 -1.86
N VAL A 257 -21.72 -6.20 -1.58
CA VAL A 257 -21.56 -5.64 -0.24
C VAL A 257 -22.89 -5.00 0.16
N SER A 258 -23.42 -5.39 1.31
CA SER A 258 -24.65 -4.84 1.87
C SER A 258 -24.40 -3.43 2.41
N ASN A 259 -23.29 -3.27 3.15
CA ASN A 259 -22.85 -2.00 3.72
C ASN A 259 -21.38 -1.73 3.37
N MET A 260 -21.15 -0.72 2.54
CA MET A 260 -19.80 -0.30 2.17
C MET A 260 -19.13 0.40 3.36
N PRO A 261 -17.93 -0.04 3.80
CA PRO A 261 -17.18 0.67 4.83
C PRO A 261 -16.95 2.13 4.47
N SER A 262 -16.98 3.00 5.48
CA SER A 262 -16.78 4.45 5.37
C SER A 262 -15.44 4.77 4.68
N VAL A 263 -14.37 4.09 5.08
CA VAL A 263 -13.03 4.20 4.48
C VAL A 263 -13.08 3.88 2.99
N SER A 264 -13.65 2.74 2.60
CA SER A 264 -13.80 2.35 1.19
C SER A 264 -14.58 3.37 0.37
N LYS A 265 -15.64 3.94 0.94
CA LYS A 265 -16.43 4.99 0.29
C LYS A 265 -15.60 6.26 0.06
N HIS A 266 -14.84 6.70 1.07
CA HIS A 266 -13.96 7.86 0.92
C HIS A 266 -12.84 7.62 -0.09
N HIS A 267 -12.31 6.40 -0.17
CA HIS A 267 -11.38 6.02 -1.24
C HIS A 267 -12.02 6.14 -2.63
N HIS A 268 -13.24 5.63 -2.80
CA HIS A 268 -13.98 5.74 -4.05
C HIS A 268 -14.24 7.20 -4.45
N ASP A 269 -14.74 8.02 -3.51
CA ASP A 269 -15.07 9.42 -3.75
C ASP A 269 -13.82 10.27 -4.05
N LYS A 270 -12.66 9.92 -3.46
CA LYS A 270 -11.35 10.50 -3.77
C LYS A 270 -10.95 10.27 -5.24
N HIS A 271 -11.11 9.07 -5.78
CA HIS A 271 -10.77 8.80 -7.18
C HIS A 271 -11.66 9.63 -8.12
N LEU A 272 -12.97 9.62 -7.88
CA LEU A 272 -13.95 10.46 -8.60
C LEU A 272 -13.70 11.98 -8.47
N SER A 273 -12.87 12.41 -7.53
CA SER A 273 -12.54 13.81 -7.32
C SER A 273 -11.45 14.30 -8.29
N LEU A 274 -10.71 13.42 -8.98
CA LEU A 274 -9.69 13.85 -9.93
C LEU A 274 -10.30 14.56 -11.14
N ARG A 275 -9.68 15.67 -11.56
CA ARG A 275 -10.10 16.49 -12.70
C ARG A 275 -9.00 16.63 -13.73
N GLU A 276 -7.76 16.72 -13.28
CA GLU A 276 -6.60 16.79 -14.15
C GLU A 276 -5.55 15.78 -13.69
N PHE A 277 -5.07 14.98 -14.64
CA PHE A 277 -3.96 14.05 -14.46
C PHE A 277 -3.00 14.14 -15.65
N GLN A 278 -1.78 14.59 -15.39
CA GLN A 278 -0.67 14.51 -16.33
C GLN A 278 0.51 13.83 -15.64
N LEU A 279 1.04 12.81 -16.30
CA LEU A 279 2.26 12.13 -15.93
C LEU A 279 3.05 11.89 -17.21
N ASP A 280 4.19 12.52 -17.32
CA ASP A 280 5.17 12.27 -18.38
C ASP A 280 6.59 12.42 -17.82
N LYS A 281 7.59 12.20 -18.68
CA LYS A 281 9.00 12.25 -18.31
C LYS A 281 9.46 13.61 -17.76
N ARG A 282 8.75 14.70 -18.06
CA ARG A 282 9.12 16.06 -17.68
C ARG A 282 8.33 16.55 -16.48
N THR A 283 7.01 16.38 -16.48
CA THR A 283 6.15 16.96 -15.46
C THR A 283 5.10 16.02 -14.91
N VAL A 284 4.73 16.28 -13.66
CA VAL A 284 3.57 15.71 -12.97
C VAL A 284 2.62 16.83 -12.59
N LYS A 285 1.34 16.67 -12.95
CA LYS A 285 0.25 17.57 -12.56
C LYS A 285 -0.96 16.77 -12.11
N LEU A 286 -1.42 17.06 -10.89
CA LEU A 286 -2.67 16.53 -10.35
C LEU A 286 -3.53 17.64 -9.79
N VAL A 287 -4.79 17.68 -10.21
CA VAL A 287 -5.82 18.56 -9.66
C VAL A 287 -7.05 17.74 -9.31
N ALA A 288 -7.50 17.85 -8.06
CA ALA A 288 -8.70 17.20 -7.56
C ALA A 288 -9.70 18.21 -6.99
N GLU A 289 -10.98 17.95 -7.25
CA GLU A 289 -12.14 18.67 -6.73
C GLU A 289 -13.04 17.72 -5.94
N CYS A 290 -12.99 17.86 -4.61
CA CYS A 290 -13.60 16.91 -3.68
C CYS A 290 -15.02 17.32 -3.28
N PRO A 291 -15.99 16.38 -3.25
CA PRO A 291 -17.39 16.69 -2.96
C PRO A 291 -17.67 16.96 -1.46
N ASP A 292 -16.78 16.48 -0.58
CA ASP A 292 -16.89 16.57 0.88
C ASP A 292 -15.50 16.66 1.56
N GLU A 293 -15.50 16.92 2.87
CA GLU A 293 -14.28 17.16 3.65
C GLU A 293 -13.45 15.89 3.86
N MET A 294 -14.06 14.72 4.00
CA MET A 294 -13.29 13.48 4.19
C MET A 294 -12.57 13.11 2.90
N SER A 295 -13.25 13.19 1.76
CA SER A 295 -12.65 12.99 0.44
C SER A 295 -11.49 13.97 0.19
N TYR A 296 -11.64 15.23 0.63
CA TYR A 296 -10.56 16.23 0.58
C TYR A 296 -9.34 15.81 1.40
N VAL A 297 -9.55 15.33 2.64
CA VAL A 297 -8.46 14.88 3.52
C VAL A 297 -7.72 13.70 2.94
N GLU A 298 -8.44 12.68 2.47
CA GLU A 298 -7.83 11.48 1.88
C GLU A 298 -7.06 11.82 0.60
N THR A 299 -7.55 12.75 -0.20
CA THR A 299 -6.85 13.23 -1.39
C THR A 299 -5.59 14.03 -1.03
N GLN A 300 -5.66 14.91 -0.02
CA GLN A 300 -4.50 15.64 0.50
C GLN A 300 -3.43 14.70 1.04
N ASN A 301 -3.81 13.69 1.83
CA ASN A 301 -2.89 12.68 2.36
C ASN A 301 -2.15 11.98 1.22
N TRP A 302 -2.89 11.58 0.18
CA TRP A 302 -2.32 10.92 -0.99
C TRP A 302 -1.36 11.80 -1.79
N PHE A 303 -1.74 13.04 -2.07
CA PHE A 303 -0.83 13.99 -2.74
C PHE A 303 0.38 14.31 -1.85
N GLY A 304 0.22 14.23 -0.52
CA GLY A 304 1.30 14.24 0.45
C GLY A 304 2.28 13.09 0.25
N TRP A 305 1.80 11.85 0.12
CA TRP A 305 2.63 10.67 -0.16
C TRP A 305 3.36 10.79 -1.50
N ILE A 306 2.68 11.28 -2.56
CA ILE A 306 3.33 11.53 -3.85
C ILE A 306 4.47 12.54 -3.69
N ARG A 307 4.23 13.65 -2.98
CA ARG A 307 5.25 14.67 -2.74
C ARG A 307 6.44 14.11 -1.96
N GLU A 308 6.17 13.37 -0.89
CA GLU A 308 7.20 12.75 -0.05
C GLU A 308 8.03 11.74 -0.85
N GLU A 309 7.40 10.84 -1.60
CA GLU A 309 8.08 9.84 -2.41
C GLU A 309 8.98 10.49 -3.46
N PHE A 310 8.49 11.52 -4.17
CA PHE A 310 9.29 12.28 -5.13
C PHE A 310 10.47 12.98 -4.47
N GLN A 311 10.26 13.65 -3.33
CA GLN A 311 11.33 14.34 -2.61
C GLN A 311 12.42 13.35 -2.17
N ASN A 312 12.01 12.23 -1.57
CA ASN A 312 12.90 11.17 -1.12
C ASN A 312 13.73 10.61 -2.28
N GLN A 313 13.07 10.16 -3.36
CA GLN A 313 13.77 9.59 -4.51
C GLN A 313 14.66 10.61 -5.24
N MET A 314 14.18 11.85 -5.46
CA MET A 314 14.98 12.89 -6.13
C MET A 314 16.24 13.26 -5.33
N SER A 315 16.12 13.37 -4.00
CA SER A 315 17.25 13.74 -3.13
C SER A 315 18.39 12.73 -3.17
N GLN A 316 18.08 11.46 -3.47
CA GLN A 316 19.04 10.36 -3.55
C GLN A 316 19.12 9.75 -4.95
N TRP A 317 18.72 10.45 -6.01
CA TRP A 317 18.55 9.87 -7.34
C TRP A 317 19.82 9.19 -7.87
N ASN A 318 20.99 9.76 -7.59
CA ASN A 318 22.29 9.20 -7.98
C ASN A 318 22.60 7.84 -7.31
N LEU A 319 21.96 7.54 -6.18
CA LEU A 319 22.07 6.25 -5.47
C LEU A 319 20.99 5.26 -5.91
N ILE A 320 20.07 5.67 -6.79
CA ILE A 320 18.93 4.87 -7.26
C ILE A 320 19.12 4.53 -8.74
N VAL A 321 19.43 5.53 -9.56
CA VAL A 321 19.46 5.41 -11.02
C VAL A 321 20.60 4.50 -11.51
N PRO A 322 20.38 3.61 -12.51
CA PRO A 322 21.38 2.64 -12.95
C PRO A 322 22.67 3.28 -13.48
N ASN A 323 22.56 4.43 -14.15
CA ASN A 323 23.68 5.24 -14.63
C ASN A 323 23.21 6.64 -15.05
N LEU A 324 24.15 7.56 -15.27
CA LEU A 324 23.90 8.97 -15.59
C LEU A 324 23.28 9.24 -16.98
N LYS A 325 23.09 8.22 -17.83
CA LYS A 325 22.39 8.41 -19.12
C LYS A 325 20.88 8.49 -18.95
N PHE A 326 20.35 7.93 -17.85
CA PHE A 326 18.95 8.08 -17.49
C PHE A 326 18.69 9.54 -17.09
N GLY A 327 17.52 10.04 -17.45
CA GLY A 327 17.03 11.34 -17.01
C GLY A 327 16.78 11.37 -15.50
N SER A 328 16.55 12.57 -14.98
CA SER A 328 15.96 12.75 -13.65
C SER A 328 14.49 12.33 -13.64
N LEU A 329 13.93 12.14 -12.45
CA LEU A 329 12.48 12.08 -12.28
C LEU A 329 11.79 13.36 -12.79
N PRO A 330 10.51 13.27 -13.19
CA PRO A 330 9.75 14.44 -13.60
C PRO A 330 9.59 15.45 -12.46
N THR A 331 9.45 16.72 -12.83
CA THR A 331 9.20 17.80 -11.87
C THR A 331 7.71 17.85 -11.51
N ILE A 332 7.40 17.95 -10.23
CA ILE A 332 6.04 18.24 -9.79
C ILE A 332 5.72 19.70 -10.16
N GLU A 333 4.86 19.88 -11.16
CA GLU A 333 4.37 21.19 -11.58
C GLU A 333 3.26 21.69 -10.64
N GLN A 334 2.30 20.81 -10.33
CA GLN A 334 1.15 21.16 -9.50
C GLN A 334 0.53 19.92 -8.84
N LEU A 335 0.21 20.02 -7.55
CA LEU A 335 -0.56 19.04 -6.78
C LEU A 335 -1.59 19.79 -5.94
N ASP A 336 -2.78 19.99 -6.51
CA ASP A 336 -3.83 20.82 -5.92
C ASP A 336 -5.07 20.00 -5.55
N VAL A 337 -5.52 20.18 -4.31
CA VAL A 337 -6.81 19.63 -3.84
C VAL A 337 -7.72 20.79 -3.46
N ARG A 338 -8.93 20.79 -4.02
CA ARG A 338 -9.94 21.84 -3.84
C ARG A 338 -11.26 21.21 -3.43
N MET A 339 -12.11 21.98 -2.77
CA MET A 339 -13.51 21.59 -2.55
C MET A 339 -14.33 21.90 -3.79
N GLU A 340 -15.23 21.02 -4.17
CA GLU A 340 -16.18 21.25 -5.26
C GLU A 340 -17.06 22.48 -4.96
N LEU A 341 -17.26 23.30 -5.99
CA LEU A 341 -18.14 24.46 -5.90
C LEU A 341 -19.60 24.02 -6.07
N LYS A 342 -20.41 24.17 -5.02
CA LYS A 342 -21.85 23.84 -5.07
C LYS A 342 -22.66 25.11 -5.31
N TYR A 343 -23.61 25.03 -6.24
CA TYR A 343 -24.57 26.10 -6.51
C TYR A 343 -25.93 25.70 -5.95
N GLU A 344 -26.38 26.40 -4.91
CA GLU A 344 -27.72 26.20 -4.32
C GLU A 344 -28.52 27.50 -4.50
N ASN A 345 -29.69 27.41 -5.15
CA ASN A 345 -30.59 28.54 -5.42
C ASN A 345 -29.92 29.74 -6.11
N GLY A 346 -28.95 29.49 -7.01
CA GLY A 346 -28.22 30.54 -7.74
C GLY A 346 -27.09 31.20 -6.94
N PHE A 347 -26.84 30.80 -5.69
CA PHE A 347 -25.72 31.27 -4.89
C PHE A 347 -24.57 30.28 -4.92
N LYS A 348 -23.35 30.80 -5.12
CA LYS A 348 -22.10 30.02 -5.02
C LYS A 348 -21.85 29.71 -3.54
N ARG A 349 -21.86 28.43 -3.17
CA ARG A 349 -21.50 27.94 -1.85
C ARG A 349 -20.13 27.29 -1.93
N GLU A 350 -19.13 27.99 -1.40
CA GLU A 350 -17.75 27.51 -1.34
C GLU A 350 -17.42 27.12 0.11
N LYS A 351 -17.03 25.87 0.32
CA LYS A 351 -16.55 25.43 1.63
C LYS A 351 -15.04 25.71 1.69
N LEU A 352 -14.68 26.84 2.28
CA LEU A 352 -13.29 27.20 2.57
C LEU A 352 -12.80 26.42 3.80
N LEU A 353 -11.75 25.64 3.63
CA LEU A 353 -11.05 24.98 4.74
C LEU A 353 -9.98 25.93 5.29
N LEU A 354 -9.89 26.09 6.62
CA LEU A 354 -8.82 26.88 7.23
C LEU A 354 -7.46 26.23 6.92
N ASN A 355 -6.55 26.98 6.31
CA ASN A 355 -5.19 26.54 5.96
C ASN A 355 -5.10 25.27 5.09
N ASN A 356 -6.09 24.99 4.24
CA ASN A 356 -6.13 23.78 3.41
C ASN A 356 -5.97 22.47 4.22
N LYS A 357 -6.35 22.49 5.50
CA LYS A 357 -6.33 21.35 6.40
C LYS A 357 -7.75 21.09 6.91
N PRO A 358 -8.12 19.82 7.16
CA PRO A 358 -9.35 19.52 7.88
C PRO A 358 -9.34 20.20 9.24
N MET A 359 -10.53 20.49 9.77
CA MET A 359 -10.65 20.93 11.16
C MET A 359 -10.27 19.79 12.10
N LYS A 360 -8.97 19.66 12.42
CA LYS A 360 -8.47 18.79 13.47
C LYS A 360 -8.08 19.66 14.66
N PHE A 361 -8.70 19.40 15.81
CA PHE A 361 -8.17 19.88 17.08
C PHE A 361 -6.85 19.15 17.33
N LYS A 362 -5.72 19.85 17.13
CA LYS A 362 -4.43 19.41 17.64
C LYS A 362 -4.21 20.06 18.99
N LEU A 363 -3.96 19.26 20.02
CA LEU A 363 -3.35 19.73 21.25
C LEU A 363 -1.91 20.14 20.91
N ASP A 364 -1.52 21.34 21.31
CA ASP A 364 -0.13 21.75 21.28
C ASP A 364 0.62 20.88 22.28
N GLU A 365 1.39 19.91 21.79
CA GLU A 365 2.09 18.93 22.63
C GLU A 365 2.97 19.60 23.67
N LYS A 366 3.58 20.75 23.36
CA LYS A 366 4.43 21.46 24.31
C LYS A 366 3.60 22.10 25.41
N ASN A 367 2.53 22.81 25.05
CA ASN A 367 1.62 23.41 26.03
C ASN A 367 0.86 22.35 26.83
N ALA A 368 0.48 21.22 26.22
CA ALA A 368 -0.15 20.09 26.87
C ALA A 368 0.81 19.40 27.84
N MET A 369 2.07 19.22 27.44
CA MET A 369 3.11 18.68 28.32
C MET A 369 3.45 19.66 29.45
N GLU A 370 3.49 20.97 29.20
CA GLU A 370 3.66 22.00 30.24
C GLU A 370 2.47 22.06 31.20
N LEU A 371 1.23 21.87 30.71
CA LEU A 371 0.03 21.75 31.54
C LEU A 371 0.02 20.47 32.38
N LEU A 372 0.47 19.36 31.80
CA LEU A 372 0.56 18.07 32.48
C LEU A 372 1.73 18.04 33.47
N GLN A 373 2.85 18.71 33.19
CA GLN A 373 4.04 18.77 34.04
C GLN A 373 4.00 19.92 35.06
N GLY A 374 3.18 20.94 34.84
CA GLY A 374 3.14 22.16 35.64
C GLY A 374 2.41 21.99 36.97
N ALA A 375 3.14 22.26 38.06
CA ALA A 375 2.77 22.70 39.43
C ALA A 375 1.50 22.21 40.17
N ASN A 376 0.62 21.40 39.56
CA ASN A 376 -0.65 20.94 40.12
C ASN A 376 -0.80 19.41 40.10
N LEU A 377 0.18 18.66 39.61
CA LEU A 377 0.21 17.19 39.80
C LEU A 377 0.41 16.82 41.28
N TYR A 378 1.18 17.62 42.00
CA TYR A 378 1.49 17.43 43.42
C TYR A 378 1.18 18.70 44.19
N SER A 379 0.47 18.54 45.31
CA SER A 379 0.09 19.64 46.20
C SER A 379 1.28 20.30 46.91
N ASP A 380 2.40 19.59 47.00
CA ASP A 380 3.60 20.00 47.74
C ASP A 380 4.84 19.24 47.28
N GLU A 381 6.03 19.81 47.49
CA GLU A 381 7.32 19.23 47.09
C GLU A 381 7.60 17.87 47.75
N PHE A 382 7.06 17.61 48.96
CA PHE A 382 7.25 16.33 49.66
C PHE A 382 6.48 15.17 49.01
N SER A 383 5.45 15.47 48.21
CA SER A 383 4.71 14.44 47.48
C SER A 383 5.56 13.77 46.39
N ILE A 384 6.51 14.49 45.77
CA ILE A 384 7.46 13.92 44.81
C ILE A 384 8.39 12.93 45.51
N TYR A 385 8.98 13.32 46.65
CA TYR A 385 9.88 12.44 47.40
C TYR A 385 9.15 11.20 47.93
N ARG A 386 7.91 11.36 48.40
CA ARG A 386 7.06 10.25 48.86
C ARG A 386 6.84 9.23 47.75
N GLU A 387 6.48 9.69 46.56
CA GLU A 387 6.16 8.82 45.42
C GLU A 387 7.41 8.15 44.85
N LEU A 388 8.54 8.87 44.81
CA LEU A 388 9.82 8.29 44.41
C LEU A 388 10.26 7.15 45.35
N ILE A 389 10.08 7.36 46.66
CA ILE A 389 10.38 6.34 47.68
C ILE A 389 9.40 5.18 47.56
N GLN A 390 8.10 5.44 47.38
CA GLN A 390 7.08 4.41 47.24
C GLN A 390 7.34 3.54 46.01
N ASN A 391 7.63 4.15 44.85
CA ASN A 391 7.99 3.43 43.62
C ASN A 391 9.26 2.59 43.80
N SER A 392 10.23 3.07 44.59
CA SER A 392 11.45 2.31 44.89
C SER A 392 11.19 1.10 45.78
N ILE A 393 10.32 1.25 46.78
CA ILE A 393 9.87 0.16 47.66
C ILE A 393 9.09 -0.87 46.83
N ASP A 394 8.12 -0.41 46.04
CA ASP A 394 7.25 -1.25 45.24
C ASP A 394 8.04 -2.05 44.20
N ALA A 395 9.00 -1.43 43.51
CA ALA A 395 9.90 -2.12 42.59
C ALA A 395 10.76 -3.20 43.29
N THR A 396 11.21 -2.92 44.52
CA THR A 396 11.99 -3.88 45.31
C THR A 396 11.10 -5.05 45.78
N MET A 397 9.88 -4.77 46.21
CA MET A 397 8.89 -5.78 46.60
C MET A 397 8.47 -6.65 45.42
N LEU A 398 8.23 -6.05 44.24
CA LEU A 398 7.95 -6.77 42.99
C LEU A 398 9.09 -7.71 42.61
N ARG A 399 10.34 -7.29 42.79
CA ARG A 399 11.52 -8.12 42.54
C ARG A 399 11.70 -9.27 43.53
N ILE A 400 11.16 -9.15 44.73
CA ILE A 400 11.15 -10.22 45.75
C ILE A 400 9.97 -11.19 45.51
N TRP A 401 8.90 -10.72 44.88
CA TRP A 401 7.68 -11.49 44.62
C TRP A 401 7.69 -12.25 43.28
N LEU A 402 8.43 -11.76 42.29
CA LEU A 402 8.83 -12.47 41.06
C LEU A 402 10.05 -13.35 41.33
#